data_AF-A0A8J4DYZ9-F1
#
_entry.id   AF-A0A8J4DYZ9-F1
#
_cell.length_a   1.000
_cell.length_b   1.000
_cell.length_c   1.000
_cell.angle_alpha   90.00
_cell.angle_beta   90.00
_cell.angle_gamma   90.00
#
_symmetry.space_group_name_H-M   'P 1'
#
loop_
_entity.id
_entity.type
_entity.pdbx_description
1 polymer ?
#
loop_
_entity_poly.entity_id
_entity_poly.type
_entity_poly.pdbx_seq_one_letter_code
_entity_poly.pdbx_strand_id
1 'polypeptide(L)' 'MSESPGWNLDEEAQPTIADVSNIPLEIVFRTDDSALGHSIRKLLLDMNRQGENYAAHSQAV' A
#
# COMPACT_ATOMS: atom_id res chain seq x y z
N MET A 1 -33.26 -36.35 19.60
CA MET A 1 -32.38 -35.22 19.96
C MET A 1 -31.30 -35.19 18.88
N SER A 2 -31.30 -34.18 18.00
CA SER A 2 -30.35 -34.10 16.88
C SER A 2 -29.24 -33.13 17.28
N GLU A 3 -28.02 -33.62 17.44
CA GLU A 3 -26.86 -32.79 17.73
C GLU A 3 -26.44 -32.04 16.46
N SER A 4 -26.29 -30.72 16.54
CA SER A 4 -25.73 -29.92 15.44
C SER A 4 -24.22 -30.16 15.35
N PRO A 5 -23.64 -30.29 14.15
CA PRO A 5 -22.20 -30.45 14.02
C PRO A 5 -21.53 -29.16 14.50
N GLY A 6 -20.75 -29.26 15.57
CA GLY A 6 -19.89 -28.16 16.01
C GLY A 6 -18.84 -27.89 14.94
N TRP A 7 -18.95 -26.76 14.27
CA TRP A 7 -17.87 -26.25 13.43
C TRP A 7 -16.73 -25.80 14.36
N ASN A 8 -15.77 -26.69 14.58
CA ASN A 8 -14.47 -26.27 15.12
C ASN A 8 -13.76 -25.48 14.02
N LEU A 9 -13.95 -24.16 14.01
CA LEU A 9 -12.99 -23.28 13.36
C LEU A 9 -11.70 -23.38 14.19
N ASP A 10 -10.74 -24.15 13.72
CA ASP A 10 -9.35 -23.94 14.14
C ASP A 10 -9.02 -22.49 13.78
N GLU A 11 -8.88 -21.66 14.81
CA GLU A 11 -8.45 -20.26 14.68
C GLU A 11 -6.98 -20.26 14.26
N GLU A 12 -6.73 -20.57 12.98
CA GLU A 12 -5.44 -20.30 12.37
C GLU A 12 -5.19 -18.80 12.52
N ALA A 13 -4.14 -18.44 13.27
CA ALA A 13 -3.79 -17.06 13.52
C ALA A 13 -3.63 -16.35 12.17
N GLN A 14 -4.58 -15.47 11.84
CA GLN A 14 -4.50 -14.70 10.61
C GLN A 14 -3.23 -13.84 10.69
N PRO A 15 -2.38 -13.85 9.65
CA PRO A 15 -1.16 -13.07 9.66
C PRO A 15 -1.54 -11.61 9.88
N THR A 16 -1.09 -11.07 11.01
CA THR A 16 -1.35 -9.68 11.36
C THR A 16 -0.58 -8.81 10.38
N ILE A 17 -1.28 -8.03 9.56
CA ILE A 17 -0.63 -7.04 8.72
C ILE A 17 -0.06 -5.98 9.65
N ALA A 18 1.26 -5.78 9.61
CA ALA A 18 1.91 -4.76 10.40
C ALA A 18 1.30 -3.38 10.07
N ASP A 19 1.09 -2.55 11.09
CA ASP A 19 0.64 -1.18 10.88
C ASP A 19 1.75 -0.40 10.14
N VAL A 20 1.47 -0.05 8.90
CA VAL A 20 2.37 0.73 8.03
C VAL A 20 1.83 2.13 7.75
N SER A 21 0.83 2.61 8.51
CA SER A 21 0.18 3.91 8.31
C SER A 21 1.15 5.10 8.37
N ASN A 22 2.21 4.99 9.16
CA ASN A 22 3.24 6.02 9.31
C ASN A 22 4.46 5.81 8.40
N ILE A 23 4.45 4.78 7.54
CA ILE A 23 5.56 4.49 6.65
C ILE A 23 5.27 5.13 5.29
N PRO A 24 6.17 5.97 4.75
CA PRO A 24 6.03 6.49 3.40
C PRO A 24 5.79 5.36 2.39
N LEU A 25 4.78 5.52 1.53
CA LEU A 25 4.42 4.52 0.52
C LEU A 25 5.60 4.16 -0.40
N GLU A 26 6.48 5.12 -0.66
CA GLU A 26 7.72 4.92 -1.41
C GLU A 26 8.63 3.85 -0.78
N ILE A 27 8.66 3.76 0.55
CA ILE A 27 9.46 2.78 1.29
C ILE A 27 8.78 1.40 1.23
N VAL A 28 7.46 1.36 1.40
CA VAL A 28 6.66 0.12 1.37
C VAL A 28 6.76 -0.55 -0.01
N PHE A 29 6.65 0.23 -1.08
CA PHE A 29 6.60 -0.28 -2.45
C PHE A 29 7.93 -0.10 -3.21
N ARG A 30 9.06 0.10 -2.52
CA ARG A 30 10.36 0.30 -3.20
C ARG A 30 10.80 -0.95 -3.96
N THR A 31 10.63 -2.12 -3.36
CA THR A 31 11.12 -3.42 -3.87
C THR A 31 9.99 -4.41 -4.12
N ASP A 32 8.74 -3.93 -4.15
CA ASP A 32 7.57 -4.77 -4.44
C ASP A 32 7.42 -4.95 -5.96
N ASP A 33 7.84 -6.10 -6.48
CA ASP A 33 7.75 -6.41 -7.91
C ASP A 33 6.36 -6.90 -8.35
N SER A 34 5.34 -6.83 -7.48
CA SER A 34 3.96 -7.06 -7.88
C SER A 34 3.47 -5.99 -8.85
N ALA A 35 2.44 -6.32 -9.64
CA ALA A 35 1.77 -5.35 -10.52
C ALA A 35 1.23 -4.13 -9.76
N LEU A 36 0.80 -4.33 -8.51
CA LEU A 36 0.37 -3.27 -7.61
C LEU A 36 1.54 -2.37 -7.22
N GLY A 37 2.67 -2.95 -6.79
CA GLY A 37 3.88 -2.22 -6.46
C GLY A 37 4.40 -1.36 -7.61
N HIS A 38 4.41 -1.90 -8.83
CA HIS A 38 4.73 -1.13 -10.04
C HIS A 38 3.78 0.05 -10.29
N SER A 39 2.47 -0.15 -10.12
CA SER A 39 1.47 0.88 -10.36
C SER A 39 1.59 2.03 -9.35
N ILE A 40 1.83 1.70 -8.08
CA ILE A 40 2.01 2.68 -7.01
C ILE A 40 3.32 3.46 -7.22
N ARG A 41 4.43 2.80 -7.56
CA ARG A 41 5.70 3.50 -7.89
C ARG A 41 5.51 4.51 -9.01
N LYS A 42 4.79 4.15 -10.08
CA LYS A 42 4.52 5.06 -11.19
C LYS A 42 3.72 6.28 -10.75
N LEU A 43 2.67 6.09 -9.95
CA LEU A 43 1.85 7.20 -9.42
C LEU A 43 2.70 8.18 -8.61
N LEU A 44 3.57 7.67 -7.73
CA LEU A 44 4.44 8.50 -6.89
C LEU A 44 5.44 9.32 -7.73
N LEU A 45 6.03 8.72 -8.77
CA LEU A 45 6.91 9.44 -9.71
C LEU A 45 6.16 10.54 -10.47
N ASP A 46 4.95 10.27 -10.94
CA ASP A 46 4.13 11.24 -11.66
C ASP A 46 3.74 12.43 -10.77
N MET A 47 3.41 12.17 -9.49
CA MET A 47 3.12 13.23 -8.51
C MET A 47 4.33 14.10 -8.22
N ASN A 48 5.52 13.49 -8.02
CA ASN A 48 6.75 14.23 -7.79
C ASN A 48 7.09 15.15 -8.97
N ARG A 49 6.98 14.63 -10.21
CA ARG A 49 7.19 15.42 -11.42
C ARG A 49 6.22 16.59 -11.55
N GLN A 50 4.95 16.40 -11.20
CA GLN A 50 3.98 17.49 -11.19
C GLN A 50 4.37 18.57 -10.16
N GLY A 51 4.76 18.17 -8.95
CA GLY A 51 5.24 19.09 -7.91
C GLY A 51 6.44 19.94 -8.38
N GLU A 52 7.41 19.32 -9.03
CA GLU A 52 8.56 20.02 -9.64
C GLU A 52 8.12 21.02 -10.71
N ASN A 53 7.20 20.64 -11.60
CA ASN A 53 6.67 21.54 -12.63
C ASN A 53 5.94 22.73 -12.02
N TYR A 54 5.14 22.52 -10.98
CA TYR A 54 4.46 23.60 -10.27
C TYR A 54 5.46 24.55 -9.59
N ALA A 55 6.50 24.01 -8.94
CA ALA A 55 7.54 24.80 -8.31
C ALA A 55 8.37 25.61 -9.34
N ALA A 56 8.68 25.02 -10.49
CA ALA A 56 9.37 25.72 -11.57
C ALA A 56 8.50 26.84 -12.18
N HIS A 57 7.19 26.60 -12.31
CA HIS A 57 6.28 27.61 -12.81
C HIS A 57 6.11 28.77 -11.84
N SER A 58 6.04 28.52 -10.53
CA SER A 58 5.91 29.58 -9.52
C SER A 58 7.16 30.47 -9.39
N GLN A 59 8.35 29.96 -9.75
CA GLN A 59 9.59 30.74 -9.77
C GLN A 59 9.78 31.58 -11.05
N ALA A 60 9.01 31.30 -12.11
CA ALA A 60 9.11 31.98 -13.40
C ALA A 60 8.15 33.18 -13.53
N VAL A 61 7.28 33.42 -12.54
CA VAL A 61 6.29 34.51 -12.48
C VAL A 61 6.69 35.51 -11.40
#